data_AF-A0A9K3M6W3-F1
#
_entry.id   AF-A0A9K3M6W3-F1
#
_cell.length_a   1.000
_cell.length_b   1.000
_cell.length_c   1.000
_cell.angle_alpha   90.00
_cell.angle_beta   90.00
_cell.angle_gamma   90.00
#
_symmetry.space_group_name_H-M   'P 1'
#
loop_
_entity.id
_entity.type
_entity.pdbx_description
1 polymer ?
#
loop_
_entity_poly.entity_id
_entity_poly.type
_entity_poly.pdbx_seq_one_letter_code
_entity_poly.pdbx_strand_id
1 'polypeptide(L)'
;MPASLDENTRSVIVKVASISILVLSCAAWNAQKLVNQNTIPRRQTNPTLKLLWGCLATFILMVAASAIITTPILLHGQSLFHQTDKNTSIDVSSSINFCEMDFVDHPWVAEPANTASSLASYIPLALLGLYGPPSIEWRLPPNHNRRFRMSYMSLLAIGIGSTLLHALLTGLSQGGDELPMLWFMASLSFICLDLILCGLNKTRGTSMNSKKLQWLFSTSALGATLVYVLCRENFLPFYIMFIAYSWITLISLIMISFVLEWKDITFKTTVLLPLAICTSLHAIFGLTSWTSEMLFCNTIISQYQNQQESVHGTPNTLDGITHVLLPWFFNRGVHLCWHCSSALLAFLGIQTLLAAKGTQLGWGEAHIRWWGAPYVSFQKIKNQ
;
A
#
# COMPACT_ATOMS: atom_id res chain seq x y z
N MET A 1 13.85 6.99 -23.34
CA MET A 1 12.98 7.13 -22.16
C MET A 1 11.73 6.31 -22.42
N PRO A 2 11.28 5.51 -21.44
CA PRO A 2 10.01 4.80 -21.54
C PRO A 2 8.88 5.79 -21.85
N ALA A 3 7.80 5.29 -22.47
CA ALA A 3 6.65 6.11 -22.81
C ALA A 3 6.13 6.81 -21.56
N SER A 4 6.34 8.13 -21.47
CA SER A 4 5.64 8.94 -20.49
C SER A 4 4.15 8.66 -20.64
N LEU A 5 3.46 8.45 -19.52
CA LEU A 5 1.99 8.39 -19.50
C LEU A 5 1.44 9.49 -20.40
N ASP A 6 0.52 9.13 -21.29
CA ASP A 6 -0.08 10.13 -22.18
C ASP A 6 -0.77 11.22 -21.35
N GLU A 7 -0.91 12.40 -21.94
CA GLU A 7 -1.42 13.58 -21.22
C GLU A 7 -2.82 13.35 -20.63
N ASN A 8 -3.67 12.55 -21.31
CA ASN A 8 -4.99 12.22 -20.79
C ASN A 8 -4.88 11.35 -19.54
N THR A 9 -4.06 10.29 -19.58
CA THR A 9 -3.83 9.42 -18.41
C THR A 9 -3.27 10.22 -17.24
N ARG A 10 -2.30 11.11 -17.47
CA ARG A 10 -1.76 12.02 -16.42
C ARG A 10 -2.84 12.92 -15.83
N SER A 11 -3.68 13.53 -16.67
CA SER A 11 -4.78 14.39 -16.24
C SER A 11 -5.79 13.65 -15.35
N VAL A 12 -6.15 12.41 -15.74
CA VAL A 12 -7.03 11.54 -14.94
C VAL A 12 -6.39 11.22 -13.59
N ILE A 13 -5.11 10.84 -13.57
CA ILE A 13 -4.36 10.54 -12.35
C ILE A 13 -4.40 11.71 -11.36
N VAL A 14 -4.06 12.92 -11.82
CA VAL A 14 -4.03 14.12 -10.98
C VAL A 14 -5.40 14.39 -10.35
N LYS A 15 -6.47 14.33 -11.16
CA LYS A 15 -7.83 14.59 -10.69
C LYS A 15 -8.26 13.58 -9.64
N VAL A 16 -8.08 12.29 -9.91
CA VAL A 16 -8.48 11.22 -8.98
C VAL A 16 -7.64 11.28 -7.70
N ALA A 17 -6.33 11.50 -7.81
CA ALA A 17 -5.45 11.61 -6.65
C ALA A 17 -5.84 12.79 -5.75
N SER A 18 -6.09 13.96 -6.34
CA SER A 18 -6.48 15.17 -5.61
C SER A 18 -7.80 15.00 -4.87
N ILE A 19 -8.82 14.42 -5.52
CA ILE A 19 -10.12 14.14 -4.89
C ILE A 19 -9.94 13.11 -3.75
N SER A 20 -9.14 12.08 -3.96
CA SER A 20 -8.87 11.04 -2.94
C SER A 20 -8.20 11.63 -1.70
N ILE A 21 -7.17 12.46 -1.89
CA ILE A 21 -6.45 13.14 -0.80
C ILE A 21 -7.41 14.03 0.00
N LEU A 22 -8.28 14.78 -0.69
CA LEU A 22 -9.28 15.63 -0.03
C LEU A 22 -10.25 14.81 0.83
N VAL A 23 -10.83 13.74 0.27
CA VAL A 23 -11.77 12.86 1.00
C VAL A 23 -11.09 12.22 2.21
N LEU A 24 -9.87 11.71 2.05
CA LEU A 24 -9.09 11.07 3.12
C LEU A 24 -8.74 12.07 4.23
N SER A 25 -8.36 13.29 3.87
CA SER A 25 -8.01 14.35 4.82
C SER A 25 -9.23 14.77 5.65
N CYS A 26 -10.38 14.97 5.01
CA CYS A 26 -11.64 15.26 5.68
C CYS A 26 -12.06 14.13 6.62
N ALA A 27 -11.93 12.86 6.18
CA ALA A 27 -12.23 11.70 7.01
C ALA A 27 -11.30 11.62 8.23
N ALA A 28 -9.99 11.76 8.04
CA ALA A 28 -9.01 11.73 9.12
C ALA A 28 -9.24 12.85 10.15
N TRP A 29 -9.51 14.07 9.68
CA TRP A 29 -9.84 15.21 10.54
C TRP A 29 -11.08 14.94 11.40
N ASN A 30 -12.16 14.45 10.79
CA ASN A 30 -13.39 14.11 11.50
C ASN A 30 -13.19 12.97 12.51
N ALA A 31 -12.41 11.93 12.17
CA ALA A 31 -12.03 10.88 13.12
C ALA A 31 -11.27 11.45 14.32
N GLN A 32 -10.28 12.32 14.08
CA GLN A 32 -9.50 12.92 15.16
C GLN A 32 -10.37 13.75 16.10
N LYS A 33 -11.33 14.52 15.55
CA LYS A 33 -12.29 15.28 16.35
C LYS A 33 -13.14 14.37 17.23
N LEU A 34 -13.67 13.27 16.67
CA LEU A 34 -14.47 12.29 17.42
C LEU A 34 -13.66 11.58 18.50
N VAL A 35 -12.40 11.23 18.24
CA VAL A 35 -11.50 10.67 19.24
C VAL A 35 -11.35 11.68 20.38
N ASN A 36 -10.94 12.92 20.09
CA ASN A 36 -10.72 13.96 21.09
C ASN A 36 -11.95 14.24 21.96
N GLN A 37 -13.16 14.26 21.37
CA GLN A 37 -14.42 14.51 22.09
C GLN A 37 -14.81 13.39 23.07
N ASN A 38 -14.45 12.14 22.76
CA ASN A 38 -14.90 10.98 23.53
C ASN A 38 -13.81 10.38 24.43
N THR A 39 -12.54 10.80 24.28
CA THR A 39 -11.49 10.44 25.25
C THR A 39 -11.77 11.06 26.61
N ILE A 40 -12.18 10.22 27.56
CA ILE A 40 -12.37 10.59 28.96
C ILE A 40 -11.04 11.12 29.52
N PRO A 41 -11.00 12.26 30.24
CA PRO A 41 -9.76 12.93 30.69
C PRO A 41 -8.96 12.18 31.79
N ARG A 42 -9.12 10.86 31.93
CA ARG A 42 -8.39 10.06 32.93
C ARG A 42 -7.11 9.50 32.34
N ARG A 43 -5.96 10.17 32.56
CA ARG A 43 -4.54 9.67 32.58
C ARG A 43 -4.06 8.67 31.50
N GLN A 44 -4.88 8.25 30.53
CA GLN A 44 -4.51 7.30 29.49
C GLN A 44 -3.84 8.03 28.33
N THR A 45 -2.72 7.48 27.87
CA THR A 45 -2.00 7.95 26.69
C THR A 45 -2.91 7.92 25.46
N ASN A 46 -2.88 8.97 24.63
CA ASN A 46 -3.68 9.08 23.41
C ASN A 46 -3.44 7.86 22.48
N PRO A 47 -4.46 7.00 22.26
CA PRO A 47 -4.30 5.76 21.50
C PRO A 47 -3.90 6.02 20.05
N THR A 48 -4.39 7.10 19.44
CA THR A 48 -4.01 7.53 18.09
C THR A 48 -2.53 7.85 18.03
N LEU A 49 -1.99 8.61 18.99
CA LEU A 49 -0.59 8.98 19.00
C LEU A 49 0.31 7.74 19.15
N LYS A 50 -0.06 6.80 20.02
CA LYS A 50 0.68 5.53 20.19
C LYS A 50 0.69 4.72 18.89
N LEU A 51 -0.45 4.62 18.21
CA LEU A 51 -0.52 3.93 16.93
C LEU A 51 0.30 4.64 15.84
N LEU A 52 0.25 5.98 15.76
CA LEU A 52 1.04 6.77 14.80
C LEU A 52 2.54 6.53 14.98
N TRP A 53 3.03 6.52 16.21
CA TRP A 53 4.43 6.17 16.49
C TRP A 53 4.77 4.74 16.06
N GLY A 54 3.86 3.79 16.28
CA GLY A 54 4.02 2.41 15.81
C GLY A 54 4.10 2.31 14.28
N CYS A 55 3.23 3.03 13.57
CA CYS A 55 3.22 3.12 12.11
C CYS A 55 4.50 3.78 11.58
N LEU A 56 4.93 4.90 12.17
CA LEU A 56 6.16 5.59 11.82
C LEU A 56 7.40 4.70 12.04
N ALA A 57 7.47 4.01 13.19
CA ALA A 57 8.55 3.06 13.46
C ALA A 57 8.58 1.93 12.41
N THR A 58 7.42 1.40 12.04
CA THR A 58 7.29 0.36 10.98
C THR A 58 7.77 0.90 9.64
N PHE A 59 7.37 2.12 9.27
CA PHE A 59 7.79 2.78 8.04
C PHE A 59 9.31 2.98 7.99
N ILE A 60 9.91 3.50 9.07
CA ILE A 60 11.36 3.69 9.18
C ILE A 60 12.09 2.34 9.05
N LEU A 61 11.58 1.29 9.70
CA LEU A 61 12.17 -0.06 9.59
C LEU A 61 12.14 -0.59 8.16
N MET A 62 11.04 -0.39 7.42
CA MET A 62 10.95 -0.80 6.01
C MET A 62 11.90 0.01 5.12
N VAL A 63 12.00 1.33 5.31
CA VAL A 63 12.95 2.17 4.55
C VAL A 63 14.39 1.75 4.84
N ALA A 64 14.74 1.51 6.11
CA ALA A 64 16.07 1.03 6.50
C ALA A 64 16.37 -0.35 5.91
N ALA A 65 15.42 -1.29 5.97
CA ALA A 65 15.56 -2.62 5.37
C ALA A 65 15.72 -2.53 3.83
N SER A 66 14.98 -1.64 3.18
CA SER A 66 15.12 -1.37 1.75
C SER A 66 16.53 -0.91 1.43
N ALA A 67 17.05 0.09 2.15
CA ALA A 67 18.42 0.58 1.95
C ALA A 67 19.50 -0.51 2.17
N ILE A 68 19.32 -1.36 3.20
CA ILE A 68 20.22 -2.50 3.47
C ILE A 68 20.22 -3.50 2.31
N ILE A 69 19.07 -3.75 1.66
CA ILE A 69 18.98 -4.65 0.50
C ILE A 69 19.48 -3.98 -0.79
N THR A 70 19.21 -2.69 -0.99
CA THR A 70 19.67 -1.94 -2.17
C THR A 70 21.19 -1.83 -2.21
N THR A 71 21.84 -1.54 -1.07
CA THR A 71 23.30 -1.30 -1.00
C THR A 71 24.15 -2.40 -1.65
N PRO A 72 23.99 -3.70 -1.32
CA PRO A 72 24.78 -4.75 -1.96
C PRO A 72 24.47 -4.92 -3.45
N ILE A 73 23.24 -4.64 -3.92
CA ILE A 73 22.91 -4.68 -5.36
C ILE A 73 23.72 -3.62 -6.11
N LEU A 74 23.79 -2.40 -5.56
CA LEU A 74 24.56 -1.30 -6.15
C LEU A 74 26.07 -1.60 -6.13
N LEU A 75 26.61 -2.05 -4.99
CA LEU A 75 28.04 -2.33 -4.85
C LEU A 75 28.48 -3.49 -5.75
N HIS A 76 27.66 -4.53 -5.88
CA HIS A 76 27.95 -5.65 -6.75
C HIS A 76 27.86 -5.27 -8.23
N GLY A 77 26.84 -4.50 -8.62
CA GLY A 77 26.64 -4.07 -10.00
C GLY A 77 27.80 -3.25 -10.55
N GLN A 78 28.38 -2.36 -9.74
CA GLN A 78 29.59 -1.60 -10.11
C GLN A 78 30.78 -2.51 -10.46
N SER A 79 30.92 -3.67 -9.80
CA SER A 79 32.00 -4.61 -10.10
C SER A 79 31.82 -5.35 -11.43
N LEU A 80 30.57 -5.60 -11.83
CA LEU A 80 30.21 -6.33 -13.06
C LEU A 80 30.28 -5.45 -14.30
N PHE A 81 29.95 -4.16 -14.18
CA PHE A 81 29.97 -3.21 -15.29
C PHE A 81 31.33 -3.05 -15.96
N HIS A 82 32.42 -3.37 -15.26
CA HIS A 82 33.76 -3.39 -15.85
C HIS A 82 34.03 -4.62 -16.74
N GLN A 83 33.17 -5.64 -16.73
CA GLN A 83 33.39 -6.91 -17.43
C GLN A 83 32.38 -7.21 -18.54
N THR A 84 31.13 -6.75 -18.43
CA THR A 84 30.10 -7.02 -19.44
C THR A 84 30.12 -6.02 -20.59
N ASP A 85 30.26 -6.52 -21.81
CA ASP A 85 29.94 -5.76 -23.03
C ASP A 85 28.50 -5.23 -22.93
N LYS A 86 28.29 -3.97 -23.35
CA LYS A 86 27.03 -3.22 -23.32
C LYS A 86 25.85 -3.86 -24.10
N ASN A 87 26.00 -5.09 -24.59
CA ASN A 87 25.08 -5.73 -25.53
C ASN A 87 24.10 -6.73 -24.88
N THR A 88 24.08 -6.91 -23.56
CA THR A 88 22.98 -7.65 -22.90
C THR A 88 21.77 -6.74 -22.75
N SER A 89 21.09 -6.44 -23.87
CA SER A 89 19.79 -5.76 -23.82
C SER A 89 18.73 -6.75 -23.37
N ILE A 90 18.38 -6.72 -22.08
CA ILE A 90 17.14 -7.35 -21.61
C ILE A 90 15.98 -6.62 -22.28
N ASP A 91 15.05 -7.37 -22.87
CA ASP A 91 13.91 -6.81 -23.59
C ASP A 91 12.89 -6.20 -22.61
N VAL A 92 12.92 -4.87 -22.49
CA VAL A 92 11.97 -4.09 -21.69
C VAL A 92 10.64 -4.04 -22.43
N SER A 93 9.62 -4.70 -21.86
CA SER A 93 8.31 -4.88 -22.48
C SER A 93 7.14 -4.48 -21.57
N SER A 94 7.41 -3.94 -20.38
CA SER A 94 6.38 -3.33 -19.54
C SER A 94 5.80 -2.07 -20.21
N SER A 95 4.48 -1.86 -20.08
CA SER A 95 3.80 -0.67 -20.59
C SER A 95 4.03 0.56 -19.71
N ILE A 96 4.57 0.37 -18.51
CA ILE A 96 4.92 1.42 -17.55
C ILE A 96 6.38 1.24 -17.11
N ASN A 97 7.00 2.36 -16.77
CA ASN A 97 8.34 2.45 -16.20
C ASN A 97 8.36 3.64 -15.22
N PHE A 98 9.27 3.58 -14.25
CA PHE A 98 9.32 4.49 -13.11
C PHE A 98 10.51 5.46 -13.23
N CYS A 99 10.80 6.21 -12.18
CA CYS A 99 11.83 7.25 -12.21
C CYS A 99 13.26 6.73 -11.98
N GLU A 100 13.39 5.55 -11.39
CA GLU A 100 14.69 4.90 -11.21
C GLU A 100 15.27 4.53 -12.59
N MET A 101 16.59 4.65 -12.76
CA MET A 101 17.19 4.43 -14.09
C MET A 101 17.40 2.94 -14.36
N ASP A 102 16.79 2.44 -15.44
CA ASP A 102 16.85 1.04 -15.84
C ASP A 102 18.28 0.54 -16.05
N PHE A 103 18.63 -0.51 -15.31
CA PHE A 103 19.87 -1.28 -15.46
C PHE A 103 21.15 -0.46 -15.38
N VAL A 104 21.11 0.79 -14.89
CA VAL A 104 22.31 1.65 -14.80
C VAL A 104 23.25 1.17 -13.69
N ASP A 105 22.68 0.74 -12.58
CA ASP A 105 23.46 0.32 -11.42
C ASP A 105 23.81 -1.18 -11.46
N HIS A 106 23.00 -2.02 -12.12
CA HIS A 106 23.21 -3.47 -12.18
C HIS A 106 22.62 -4.10 -13.47
N PRO A 107 23.34 -5.00 -14.17
CA PRO A 107 22.92 -5.50 -15.49
C PRO A 107 21.70 -6.44 -15.47
N TRP A 108 21.32 -6.97 -14.31
CA TRP A 108 20.19 -7.90 -14.15
C TRP A 108 19.06 -7.38 -13.27
N VAL A 109 19.19 -6.17 -12.73
CA VAL A 109 18.17 -5.56 -11.86
C VAL A 109 17.92 -4.16 -12.39
N ALA A 110 16.76 -3.94 -13.01
CA ALA A 110 16.46 -2.69 -13.68
C ALA A 110 16.42 -1.52 -12.69
N GLU A 111 15.67 -1.67 -11.60
CA GLU A 111 15.44 -0.62 -10.61
C GLU A 111 15.75 -1.14 -9.20
N PRO A 112 17.02 -1.06 -8.74
CA PRO A 112 17.45 -1.66 -7.48
C PRO A 112 16.73 -1.18 -6.22
N ALA A 113 16.46 0.13 -6.09
CA ALA A 113 15.78 0.68 -4.92
C ALA A 113 14.30 0.28 -4.89
N ASN A 114 13.64 0.30 -6.04
CA ASN A 114 12.25 -0.14 -6.20
C ASN A 114 12.11 -1.65 -5.95
N THR A 115 13.00 -2.47 -6.52
CA THR A 115 13.07 -3.91 -6.27
C THR A 115 13.24 -4.24 -4.79
N ALA A 116 14.22 -3.61 -4.15
CA ALA A 116 14.53 -3.83 -2.73
C ALA A 116 13.39 -3.40 -1.81
N SER A 117 12.73 -2.27 -2.12
CA SER A 117 11.65 -1.75 -1.29
C SER A 117 10.37 -2.56 -1.40
N SER A 118 10.03 -3.12 -2.55
CA SER A 118 8.93 -4.08 -2.68
C SER A 118 9.17 -5.34 -1.86
N LEU A 119 10.40 -5.87 -1.91
CA LEU A 119 10.83 -7.03 -1.13
C LEU A 119 10.82 -6.75 0.38
N ALA A 120 11.32 -5.58 0.81
CA ALA A 120 11.46 -5.21 2.21
C ALA A 120 10.15 -4.78 2.89
N SER A 121 9.12 -4.39 2.13
CA SER A 121 7.87 -3.85 2.67
C SER A 121 6.72 -4.86 2.61
N TYR A 122 6.28 -5.26 1.41
CA TYR A 122 5.08 -6.10 1.24
C TYR A 122 5.26 -7.50 1.81
N ILE A 123 6.39 -8.17 1.51
CA ILE A 123 6.61 -9.57 1.87
C ILE A 123 6.64 -9.75 3.40
N PRO A 124 7.43 -8.98 4.18
CA PRO A 124 7.43 -9.09 5.64
C PRO A 124 6.06 -8.83 6.27
N LEU A 125 5.31 -7.82 5.81
CA LEU A 125 3.98 -7.52 6.33
C LEU A 125 2.97 -8.62 5.99
N ALA A 126 3.04 -9.20 4.79
CA ALA A 126 2.19 -10.33 4.40
C ALA A 126 2.51 -11.58 5.24
N LEU A 127 3.79 -11.90 5.43
CA LEU A 127 4.22 -13.03 6.28
C LEU A 127 3.83 -12.82 7.75
N LEU A 128 3.96 -11.59 8.27
CA LEU A 128 3.47 -11.23 9.59
C LEU A 128 1.96 -11.48 9.72
N GLY A 129 1.17 -11.14 8.70
CA GLY A 129 -0.27 -11.41 8.68
C GLY A 129 -0.64 -12.90 8.57
N LEU A 130 0.15 -13.68 7.82
CA LEU A 130 -0.10 -15.10 7.56
C LEU A 130 0.34 -16.03 8.70
N TYR A 131 1.47 -15.72 9.32
CA TYR A 131 2.18 -16.60 10.25
C TYR A 131 2.47 -15.96 11.61
N GLY A 132 2.45 -14.63 11.71
CA GLY A 132 2.70 -13.93 12.96
C GLY A 132 1.48 -13.86 13.89
N PRO A 133 1.54 -13.03 14.94
CA PRO A 133 0.45 -12.85 15.90
C PRO A 133 -0.94 -12.55 15.28
N PRO A 134 -1.07 -11.72 14.21
CA PRO A 134 -2.36 -11.49 13.56
C PRO A 134 -3.03 -12.77 13.06
N SER A 135 -2.23 -13.80 12.75
CA SER A 135 -2.73 -15.08 12.22
C SER A 135 -3.54 -15.89 13.20
N ILE A 136 -3.29 -15.71 14.50
CA ILE A 136 -4.02 -16.37 15.56
C ILE A 136 -5.48 -15.89 15.55
N GLU A 137 -5.68 -14.58 15.35
CA GLU A 137 -6.97 -13.93 15.47
C GLU A 137 -7.93 -14.31 14.33
N TRP A 138 -7.48 -14.30 13.08
CA TRP A 138 -8.36 -14.67 11.96
C TRP A 138 -8.59 -16.19 11.84
N ARG A 139 -7.81 -17.01 12.54
CA ARG A 139 -8.03 -18.47 12.66
C ARG A 139 -9.05 -18.85 13.73
N LEU A 140 -9.51 -17.90 14.55
CA LEU A 140 -10.45 -18.21 15.62
C LEU A 140 -11.78 -18.80 15.07
N PRO A 141 -12.30 -19.89 15.69
CA PRO A 141 -13.62 -20.45 15.38
C PRO A 141 -14.75 -19.44 15.54
N PRO A 142 -15.96 -19.69 14.97
CA PRO A 142 -16.36 -20.93 14.27
C PRO A 142 -15.96 -20.99 12.78
N ASN A 143 -15.53 -19.89 12.16
CA ASN A 143 -15.56 -19.78 10.70
C ASN A 143 -14.23 -19.47 10.01
N HIS A 144 -13.07 -19.85 10.60
CA HIS A 144 -11.72 -19.80 10.00
C HIS A 144 -11.65 -18.81 8.83
N ASN A 145 -11.49 -17.51 9.10
CA ASN A 145 -11.86 -16.47 8.14
C ASN A 145 -10.92 -16.44 6.92
N ARG A 146 -11.17 -17.36 5.97
CA ARG A 146 -10.35 -17.58 4.77
C ARG A 146 -10.16 -16.29 3.98
N ARG A 147 -11.13 -15.38 4.02
CA ARG A 147 -11.03 -14.04 3.43
C ARG A 147 -9.78 -13.26 3.85
N PHE A 148 -9.44 -13.24 5.14
CA PHE A 148 -8.27 -12.50 5.63
C PHE A 148 -6.98 -13.20 5.25
N ARG A 149 -6.97 -14.53 5.30
CA ARG A 149 -5.86 -15.33 4.75
C ARG A 149 -5.65 -15.01 3.27
N MET A 150 -6.72 -14.96 2.46
CA MET A 150 -6.64 -14.60 1.05
C MET A 150 -6.12 -13.17 0.85
N SER A 151 -6.57 -12.19 1.65
CA SER A 151 -6.04 -10.82 1.56
C SER A 151 -4.54 -10.76 1.85
N TYR A 152 -4.03 -11.48 2.86
CA TYR A 152 -2.59 -11.53 3.10
C TYR A 152 -1.83 -12.33 2.04
N MET A 153 -2.40 -13.40 1.47
CA MET A 153 -1.80 -14.11 0.34
C MET A 153 -1.72 -13.22 -0.90
N SER A 154 -2.76 -12.42 -1.17
CA SER A 154 -2.75 -11.43 -2.25
C SER A 154 -1.72 -10.34 -1.99
N LEU A 155 -1.57 -9.88 -0.74
CA LEU A 155 -0.51 -8.94 -0.36
C LEU A 155 0.89 -9.52 -0.60
N LEU A 156 1.10 -10.81 -0.29
CA LEU A 156 2.35 -11.52 -0.58
C LEU A 156 2.59 -11.59 -2.09
N ALA A 157 1.56 -11.90 -2.87
CA ALA A 157 1.63 -11.97 -4.32
C ALA A 157 1.96 -10.60 -4.95
N ILE A 158 1.38 -9.50 -4.45
CA ILE A 158 1.76 -8.12 -4.83
C ILE A 158 3.26 -7.90 -4.56
N GLY A 159 3.75 -8.24 -3.37
CA GLY A 159 5.16 -8.06 -3.03
C GLY A 159 6.11 -8.80 -3.98
N ILE A 160 5.79 -10.06 -4.30
CA ILE A 160 6.58 -10.87 -5.25
C ILE A 160 6.48 -10.27 -6.66
N GLY A 161 5.27 -9.94 -7.11
CA GLY A 161 5.00 -9.33 -8.41
C GLY A 161 5.76 -8.02 -8.62
N SER A 162 5.59 -7.08 -7.69
CA SER A 162 6.28 -5.79 -7.69
C SER A 162 7.80 -5.94 -7.66
N THR A 163 8.34 -6.87 -6.86
CA THR A 163 9.79 -7.18 -6.85
C THR A 163 10.26 -7.63 -8.24
N LEU A 164 9.51 -8.51 -8.91
CA LEU A 164 9.86 -8.99 -10.25
C LEU A 164 9.67 -7.92 -11.32
N LEU A 165 8.65 -7.06 -11.21
CA LEU A 165 8.43 -5.94 -12.13
C LEU A 165 9.63 -5.00 -12.13
N HIS A 166 10.03 -4.53 -10.96
CA HIS A 166 11.15 -3.58 -10.84
C HIS A 166 12.51 -4.22 -11.12
N ALA A 167 12.64 -5.55 -10.98
CA ALA A 167 13.86 -6.23 -11.37
C ALA A 167 14.00 -6.40 -12.89
N LEU A 168 12.89 -6.67 -13.60
CA LEU A 168 12.92 -7.17 -14.99
C LEU A 168 12.29 -6.25 -16.03
N LEU A 169 11.34 -5.39 -15.64
CA LEU A 169 10.55 -4.51 -16.53
C LEU A 169 9.94 -5.23 -17.76
N THR A 170 9.42 -6.45 -17.55
CA THR A 170 8.72 -7.21 -18.59
C THR A 170 7.20 -7.13 -18.45
N GLY A 171 6.47 -7.31 -19.56
CA GLY A 171 5.00 -7.36 -19.51
C GLY A 171 4.47 -8.52 -18.65
N LEU A 172 5.22 -9.63 -18.51
CA LEU A 172 4.84 -10.74 -17.62
C LEU A 172 5.00 -10.35 -16.15
N SER A 173 6.13 -9.75 -15.78
CA SER A 173 6.37 -9.30 -14.41
C SER A 173 5.42 -8.16 -14.02
N GLN A 174 5.05 -7.29 -14.96
CA GLN A 174 4.02 -6.27 -14.76
C GLN A 174 2.65 -6.89 -14.44
N GLY A 175 2.21 -7.88 -15.21
CA GLY A 175 1.00 -8.64 -14.89
C GLY A 175 1.07 -9.34 -13.54
N GLY A 176 2.27 -9.77 -13.13
CA GLY A 176 2.55 -10.33 -11.81
C GLY A 176 2.35 -9.35 -10.66
N ASP A 177 2.49 -8.04 -10.88
CA ASP A 177 2.24 -6.99 -9.88
C ASP A 177 0.78 -6.51 -9.91
N GLU A 178 0.32 -6.10 -11.09
CA GLU A 178 -0.96 -5.42 -11.28
C GLU A 178 -2.18 -6.34 -11.06
N LEU A 179 -2.12 -7.62 -11.49
CA LEU A 179 -3.24 -8.54 -11.28
C LEU A 179 -3.47 -8.85 -9.79
N PRO A 180 -2.45 -9.22 -8.98
CA PRO A 180 -2.63 -9.36 -7.54
C PRO A 180 -3.21 -8.11 -6.86
N MET A 181 -2.88 -6.90 -7.31
CA MET A 181 -3.49 -5.66 -6.79
C MET A 181 -5.00 -5.62 -7.04
N LEU A 182 -5.48 -6.00 -8.24
CA LEU A 182 -6.91 -6.06 -8.54
C LEU A 182 -7.64 -7.09 -7.67
N TRP A 183 -7.06 -8.30 -7.53
CA TRP A 183 -7.63 -9.36 -6.70
C TRP A 183 -7.65 -8.98 -5.21
N PHE A 184 -6.59 -8.32 -4.73
CA PHE A 184 -6.52 -7.79 -3.38
C PHE A 184 -7.64 -6.78 -3.12
N MET A 185 -7.81 -5.79 -3.99
CA MET A 185 -8.83 -4.75 -3.81
C MET A 185 -10.25 -5.27 -3.98
N ALA A 186 -10.49 -6.25 -4.86
CA ALA A 186 -11.76 -6.97 -4.93
C ALA A 186 -12.04 -7.74 -3.64
N SER A 187 -11.03 -8.41 -3.06
CA SER A 187 -11.16 -9.08 -1.76
C SER A 187 -11.49 -8.12 -0.63
N LEU A 188 -10.81 -6.96 -0.55
CA LEU A 188 -11.11 -5.96 0.48
C LEU A 188 -12.53 -5.40 0.30
N SER A 189 -12.93 -5.08 -0.94
CA SER A 189 -14.28 -4.60 -1.26
C SER A 189 -15.36 -5.61 -0.83
N PHE A 190 -15.13 -6.91 -1.08
CA PHE A 190 -15.99 -7.98 -0.58
C PHE A 190 -16.11 -7.98 0.95
N ILE A 191 -14.98 -7.93 1.67
CA ILE A 191 -14.97 -7.97 3.14
C ILE A 191 -15.69 -6.74 3.72
N CYS A 192 -15.41 -5.57 3.16
CA CYS A 192 -16.04 -4.30 3.47
C CYS A 192 -17.57 -4.35 3.35
N LEU A 193 -18.08 -4.76 2.18
CA LEU A 193 -19.52 -4.81 1.94
C LEU A 193 -20.20 -5.90 2.78
N ASP A 194 -19.56 -7.05 3.02
CA ASP A 194 -20.08 -8.08 3.94
C ASP A 194 -20.26 -7.51 5.36
N LEU A 195 -19.26 -6.76 5.85
CA LEU A 195 -19.31 -6.12 7.17
C LEU A 195 -20.44 -5.09 7.28
N ILE A 196 -20.61 -4.25 6.26
CA ILE A 196 -21.67 -3.23 6.23
C ILE A 196 -23.04 -3.90 6.21
N LEU A 197 -23.27 -4.88 5.34
CA LEU A 197 -24.55 -5.57 5.24
C LEU A 197 -24.89 -6.34 6.53
N CYS A 198 -23.90 -6.96 7.19
CA CYS A 198 -24.10 -7.59 8.50
C CYS A 198 -24.44 -6.55 9.58
N GLY A 199 -23.75 -5.40 9.57
CA GLY A 199 -23.99 -4.31 10.52
C GLY A 199 -25.38 -3.69 10.39
N LEU A 200 -25.81 -3.38 9.16
CA LEU A 200 -27.09 -2.74 8.88
C LEU A 200 -28.28 -3.64 9.19
N ASN A 201 -28.19 -4.94 8.87
CA ASN A 201 -29.31 -5.87 9.09
C ASN A 201 -29.50 -6.28 10.56
N LYS A 202 -28.62 -5.83 11.48
CA LYS A 202 -28.55 -6.27 12.89
C LYS A 202 -28.54 -7.80 13.06
N THR A 203 -28.28 -8.55 12.00
CA THR A 203 -28.27 -10.02 12.00
C THR A 203 -26.91 -10.48 12.53
N ARG A 204 -26.86 -10.69 13.85
CA ARG A 204 -25.71 -11.32 14.49
C ARG A 204 -25.65 -12.79 14.09
N GLY A 205 -24.87 -13.11 13.06
CA GLY A 205 -24.39 -14.47 12.81
C GLY A 205 -24.94 -15.19 11.58
N THR A 206 -26.03 -14.75 10.95
CA THR A 206 -26.55 -15.40 9.74
C THR A 206 -25.99 -14.74 8.48
N SER A 207 -24.92 -15.36 7.99
CA SER A 207 -24.18 -15.20 6.71
C SER A 207 -25.04 -15.31 5.44
N MET A 208 -26.31 -14.89 5.44
CA MET A 208 -27.25 -15.26 4.38
C MET A 208 -26.95 -14.68 2.99
N ASN A 209 -26.03 -13.72 2.85
CA ASN A 209 -25.64 -13.14 1.55
C ASN A 209 -24.15 -13.17 1.20
N SER A 210 -23.28 -13.74 2.04
CA SER A 210 -21.83 -13.73 1.78
C SER A 210 -21.45 -14.47 0.50
N LYS A 211 -22.15 -15.56 0.16
CA LYS A 211 -21.91 -16.33 -1.08
C LYS A 211 -22.21 -15.53 -2.34
N LYS A 212 -23.32 -14.79 -2.38
CA LYS A 212 -23.68 -13.96 -3.56
C LYS A 212 -22.67 -12.84 -3.76
N LEU A 213 -22.29 -12.17 -2.67
CA LEU A 213 -21.29 -11.10 -2.71
C LEU A 213 -19.91 -11.65 -3.08
N GLN A 214 -19.53 -12.81 -2.56
CA GLN A 214 -18.30 -13.51 -2.94
C GLN A 214 -18.30 -13.83 -4.44
N TRP A 215 -19.40 -14.38 -4.97
CA TRP A 215 -19.53 -14.63 -6.41
C TRP A 215 -19.41 -13.35 -7.21
N LEU A 216 -20.12 -12.27 -6.83
CA LEU A 216 -20.04 -10.97 -7.50
C LEU A 216 -18.60 -10.48 -7.63
N PHE A 217 -17.86 -10.39 -6.51
CA PHE A 217 -16.47 -9.90 -6.54
C PHE A 217 -15.49 -10.87 -7.21
N SER A 218 -15.73 -12.17 -7.13
CA SER A 218 -14.90 -13.16 -7.84
C SER A 218 -15.11 -13.04 -9.35
N THR A 219 -16.35 -12.92 -9.79
CA THR A 219 -16.68 -12.72 -11.22
C THR A 219 -16.17 -11.38 -11.73
N SER A 220 -16.26 -10.32 -10.94
CA SER A 220 -15.75 -9.01 -11.34
C SER A 220 -14.21 -8.98 -11.39
N ALA A 221 -13.51 -9.68 -10.48
CA ALA A 221 -12.06 -9.81 -10.51
C ALA A 221 -11.58 -10.64 -11.72
N LEU A 222 -12.31 -11.70 -12.07
CA LEU A 222 -12.06 -12.47 -13.29
C LEU A 222 -12.28 -11.63 -14.55
N GLY A 223 -13.38 -10.87 -14.61
CA GLY A 223 -13.64 -9.92 -15.71
C GLY A 223 -12.54 -8.87 -15.82
N ALA A 224 -12.11 -8.31 -14.68
CA ALA A 224 -11.00 -7.34 -14.65
C ALA A 224 -9.67 -7.97 -15.11
N THR A 225 -9.41 -9.22 -14.76
CA THR A 225 -8.24 -9.98 -15.24
C THR A 225 -8.29 -10.18 -16.75
N LEU A 226 -9.46 -10.52 -17.31
CA LEU A 226 -9.63 -10.68 -18.76
C LEU A 226 -9.41 -9.36 -19.49
N VAL A 227 -10.04 -8.27 -19.04
CA VAL A 227 -9.86 -6.93 -19.60
C VAL A 227 -8.39 -6.51 -19.53
N TYR A 228 -7.73 -6.76 -18.40
CA TYR A 228 -6.30 -6.50 -18.23
C TYR A 228 -5.46 -7.25 -19.27
N VAL A 229 -5.62 -8.57 -19.38
CA VAL A 229 -4.83 -9.39 -20.31
C VAL A 229 -5.04 -8.96 -21.76
N LEU A 230 -6.28 -8.62 -22.15
CA LEU A 230 -6.62 -8.16 -23.49
C LEU A 230 -6.09 -6.75 -23.80
N CYS A 231 -5.86 -5.92 -22.78
CA CYS A 231 -5.45 -4.53 -22.94
C CYS A 231 -4.11 -4.22 -22.26
N ARG A 232 -3.26 -5.22 -21.98
CA ARG A 232 -2.04 -5.09 -21.16
C ARG A 232 -1.00 -4.12 -21.72
N GLU A 233 -1.08 -3.80 -23.01
CA GLU A 233 -0.21 -2.81 -23.66
C GLU A 233 -0.54 -1.38 -23.22
N ASN A 234 -1.72 -1.16 -22.61
CA ASN A 234 -2.15 0.12 -22.10
C ASN A 234 -2.34 0.02 -20.57
N PHE A 235 -1.69 0.92 -19.83
CA PHE A 235 -1.80 1.00 -18.37
C PHE A 235 -3.19 1.51 -17.89
N LEU A 236 -3.90 2.29 -18.72
CA LEU A 236 -5.13 2.99 -18.33
C LEU A 236 -6.29 2.04 -17.92
N PRO A 237 -6.59 0.93 -18.63
CA PRO A 237 -7.60 -0.02 -18.19
C PRO A 237 -7.35 -0.60 -16.80
N PHE A 238 -6.10 -0.99 -16.49
CA PHE A 238 -5.72 -1.41 -15.14
C PHE A 238 -6.02 -0.31 -14.13
N TYR A 239 -5.55 0.91 -14.40
CA TYR A 239 -5.68 2.05 -13.49
C TYR A 239 -7.15 2.36 -13.16
N ILE A 240 -8.04 2.38 -14.16
CA ILE A 240 -9.48 2.61 -13.99
C ILE A 240 -10.12 1.54 -13.09
N MET A 241 -9.83 0.27 -13.36
CA MET A 241 -10.36 -0.85 -12.57
C MET A 241 -9.84 -0.83 -11.14
N PHE A 242 -8.54 -0.56 -10.96
CA PHE A 242 -7.90 -0.46 -9.66
C PHE A 242 -8.49 0.69 -8.82
N ILE A 243 -8.69 1.87 -9.43
CA ILE A 243 -9.37 3.00 -8.79
C ILE A 243 -10.80 2.62 -8.40
N ALA A 244 -11.56 1.99 -9.27
CA ALA A 244 -12.96 1.65 -8.99
C ALA A 244 -13.06 0.78 -7.72
N TYR A 245 -12.25 -0.28 -7.61
CA TYR A 245 -12.20 -1.09 -6.38
C TYR A 245 -11.67 -0.31 -5.17
N SER A 246 -10.70 0.57 -5.38
CA SER A 246 -10.15 1.43 -4.33
C SER A 246 -11.20 2.36 -3.74
N TRP A 247 -12.04 2.99 -4.57
CA TRP A 247 -13.12 3.86 -4.11
C TRP A 247 -14.22 3.08 -3.39
N ILE A 248 -14.59 1.90 -3.87
CA ILE A 248 -15.54 1.03 -3.16
C ILE A 248 -15.00 0.69 -1.77
N THR A 249 -13.73 0.32 -1.67
CA THR A 249 -13.08 0.00 -0.40
C THR A 249 -13.00 1.22 0.51
N LEU A 250 -12.59 2.38 -0.02
CA LEU A 250 -12.48 3.64 0.72
C LEU A 250 -13.82 4.09 1.31
N ILE A 251 -14.86 4.18 0.47
CA ILE A 251 -16.21 4.56 0.91
C ILE A 251 -16.69 3.58 1.97
N SER A 252 -16.45 2.28 1.78
CA SER A 252 -16.84 1.27 2.76
C SER A 252 -16.11 1.41 4.10
N LEU A 253 -14.81 1.69 4.09
CA LEU A 253 -14.05 1.94 5.32
C LEU A 253 -14.55 3.18 6.06
N ILE A 254 -14.93 4.24 5.33
CA ILE A 254 -15.60 5.42 5.91
C ILE A 254 -16.95 5.02 6.54
N MET A 255 -17.78 4.25 5.84
CA MET A 255 -19.05 3.76 6.36
C MET A 255 -18.86 2.93 7.64
N ILE A 256 -17.90 2.00 7.64
CA ILE A 256 -17.58 1.15 8.79
C ILE A 256 -17.11 2.00 9.99
N SER A 257 -16.28 3.02 9.74
CA SER A 257 -15.67 3.84 10.79
C SER A 257 -16.63 4.86 11.38
N PHE A 258 -17.48 5.48 10.56
CA PHE A 258 -18.29 6.64 10.95
C PHE A 258 -19.78 6.35 11.04
N VAL A 259 -20.32 5.58 10.10
CA VAL A 259 -21.78 5.41 9.92
C VAL A 259 -22.30 4.22 10.70
N LEU A 260 -21.57 3.11 10.75
CA LEU A 260 -21.99 1.96 11.54
C LEU A 260 -22.01 2.30 13.04
N GLU A 261 -23.11 1.93 13.70
CA GLU A 261 -23.27 2.04 15.14
C GLU A 261 -22.51 0.90 15.82
N TRP A 262 -21.50 1.26 16.61
CA TRP A 262 -20.72 0.33 17.41
C TRP A 262 -21.21 0.40 18.86
N LYS A 263 -21.60 -0.75 19.42
CA LYS A 263 -22.11 -0.85 20.80
C LYS A 263 -21.05 -0.38 21.82
N ASP A 264 -19.79 -0.69 21.56
CA ASP A 264 -18.67 -0.29 22.40
C ASP A 264 -18.01 0.98 21.84
N ILE A 265 -18.21 2.10 22.52
CA ILE A 265 -17.58 3.38 22.17
C ILE A 265 -16.06 3.33 22.39
N THR A 266 -15.58 2.50 23.31
CA THR A 266 -14.15 2.30 23.57
C THR A 266 -13.49 1.66 22.35
N PHE A 267 -14.07 0.59 21.80
CA PHE A 267 -13.63 0.02 20.53
C PHE A 267 -13.53 1.06 19.41
N LYS A 268 -14.59 1.87 19.24
CA LYS A 268 -14.63 2.90 18.19
C LYS A 268 -13.49 3.92 18.35
N THR A 269 -13.26 4.41 19.57
CA THR A 269 -12.33 5.52 19.84
C THR A 269 -10.88 5.09 20.06
N THR A 270 -10.64 3.86 20.54
CA THR A 270 -9.30 3.37 20.88
C THR A 270 -8.68 2.45 19.83
N VAL A 271 -9.50 1.85 18.94
CA VAL A 271 -9.03 0.92 17.90
C VAL A 271 -9.45 1.39 16.52
N LEU A 272 -10.76 1.49 16.26
CA LEU A 272 -11.27 1.68 14.90
C LEU A 272 -10.87 3.03 14.28
N LEU A 273 -11.16 4.14 14.97
CA LEU A 273 -10.83 5.49 14.47
C LEU A 273 -9.31 5.73 14.40
N PRO A 274 -8.49 5.33 15.39
CA PRO A 274 -7.03 5.38 15.25
C PRO A 274 -6.51 4.64 14.01
N LEU A 275 -6.99 3.41 13.75
CA LEU A 275 -6.62 2.64 12.56
C LEU A 275 -7.05 3.35 11.28
N ALA A 276 -8.27 3.89 11.23
CA ALA A 276 -8.77 4.65 10.09
C ALA A 276 -7.91 5.90 9.81
N ILE A 277 -7.52 6.65 10.84
CA ILE A 277 -6.62 7.83 10.70
C ILE A 277 -5.27 7.40 10.11
N CYS A 278 -4.64 6.36 10.67
CA CYS A 278 -3.33 5.90 10.19
C CYS A 278 -3.40 5.35 8.76
N THR A 279 -4.46 4.59 8.45
CA THR A 279 -4.76 4.11 7.10
C THR A 279 -4.88 5.31 6.14
N SER A 280 -5.63 6.35 6.50
CA SER A 280 -5.78 7.54 5.66
C SER A 280 -4.48 8.32 5.45
N LEU A 281 -3.65 8.48 6.49
CA LEU A 281 -2.37 9.17 6.38
C LEU A 281 -1.40 8.43 5.44
N HIS A 282 -1.32 7.10 5.54
CA HIS A 282 -0.51 6.30 4.63
C HIS A 282 -1.05 6.27 3.21
N ALA A 283 -2.38 6.32 3.02
CA ALA A 283 -2.98 6.49 1.70
C ALA A 283 -2.61 7.84 1.08
N ILE A 284 -2.71 8.94 1.84
CA ILE A 284 -2.32 10.28 1.36
C ILE A 284 -0.83 10.32 1.02
N PHE A 285 0.03 9.87 1.93
CA PHE A 285 1.48 9.91 1.73
C PHE A 285 1.93 9.02 0.57
N GLY A 286 1.39 7.80 0.49
CA GLY A 286 1.65 6.89 -0.63
C GLY A 286 1.19 7.52 -1.95
N LEU A 287 -0.07 7.90 -2.06
CA LEU A 287 -0.63 8.44 -3.30
C LEU A 287 0.10 9.72 -3.76
N THR A 288 0.51 10.57 -2.82
CA THR A 288 1.32 11.76 -3.12
C THR A 288 2.70 11.37 -3.65
N SER A 289 3.36 10.37 -3.07
CA SER A 289 4.67 9.88 -3.52
C SER A 289 4.59 9.29 -4.93
N TRP A 290 3.63 8.38 -5.18
CA TRP A 290 3.44 7.81 -6.51
C TRP A 290 3.07 8.87 -7.56
N THR A 291 2.14 9.77 -7.22
CA THR A 291 1.71 10.81 -8.15
C THR A 291 2.84 11.81 -8.43
N SER A 292 3.65 12.17 -7.44
CA SER A 292 4.75 13.11 -7.65
C SER A 292 5.81 12.54 -8.59
N GLU A 293 6.13 11.26 -8.46
CA GLU A 293 7.03 10.58 -9.39
C GLU A 293 6.47 10.61 -10.82
N MET A 294 5.24 10.12 -11.01
CA MET A 294 4.59 10.01 -12.32
C MET A 294 4.45 11.36 -13.04
N LEU A 295 4.40 12.47 -12.30
CA LEU A 295 4.22 13.81 -12.87
C LEU A 295 5.51 14.60 -13.06
N PHE A 296 6.46 14.46 -12.12
CA PHE A 296 7.60 15.37 -12.04
C PHE A 296 8.94 14.72 -12.37
N CYS A 297 9.02 13.38 -12.49
CA CYS A 297 10.29 12.70 -12.74
C CYS A 297 11.02 13.26 -13.97
N ASN A 298 10.39 13.27 -15.15
CA ASN A 298 11.03 13.73 -16.38
C ASN A 298 11.55 15.17 -16.27
N THR A 299 10.78 16.05 -15.62
CA THR A 299 11.17 17.44 -15.41
C THR A 299 12.40 17.53 -14.50
N ILE A 300 12.41 16.80 -13.38
CA ILE A 300 13.49 16.87 -12.39
C ILE A 300 14.77 16.21 -12.92
N ILE A 301 14.66 15.05 -13.57
CA ILE A 301 15.82 14.32 -14.11
C ILE A 301 16.43 15.04 -15.32
N SER A 302 15.62 15.58 -16.24
CA SER A 302 16.15 16.34 -17.38
C SER A 302 16.85 17.64 -16.96
N GLN A 303 16.31 18.34 -15.97
CA GLN A 303 16.98 19.52 -15.39
C GLN A 303 18.34 19.16 -14.78
N TYR A 304 18.43 18.03 -14.10
CA TYR A 304 19.68 17.53 -13.54
C TYR A 304 20.72 17.17 -14.63
N GLN A 305 20.30 16.44 -15.66
CA GLN A 305 21.18 16.06 -16.77
C GLN A 305 21.74 17.29 -17.50
N ASN A 306 20.88 18.26 -17.81
CA ASN A 306 21.31 19.51 -18.45
C ASN A 306 22.27 20.34 -17.56
N GLN A 307 22.12 20.27 -16.23
CA GLN A 307 23.03 20.94 -15.30
C GLN A 307 24.39 20.25 -15.20
N GLN A 308 24.47 18.92 -15.27
CA GLN A 308 25.77 18.22 -15.26
C GLN A 308 26.65 18.60 -16.45
N GLU A 309 26.06 18.85 -17.62
CA GLU A 309 26.83 19.25 -18.81
C GLU A 309 27.37 20.69 -18.73
N SER A 310 26.75 21.57 -17.91
CA SER A 310 27.12 22.99 -17.82
C SER A 310 28.08 23.32 -16.68
N VAL A 311 28.19 22.46 -15.66
CA VAL A 311 29.00 22.72 -14.46
C VAL A 311 30.38 22.04 -14.59
N HIS A 312 31.28 22.68 -15.35
CA HIS A 312 32.73 22.53 -15.18
C HIS A 312 33.32 23.57 -14.21
N GLY A 313 32.47 24.38 -13.55
CA GLY A 313 32.87 25.35 -12.52
C GLY A 313 32.62 24.83 -11.10
N THR A 314 33.50 25.15 -10.15
CA THR A 314 33.38 24.77 -8.73
C THR A 314 32.04 25.23 -8.12
N PRO A 315 31.18 24.30 -7.66
CA PRO A 315 29.88 24.67 -7.09
C PRO A 315 30.05 25.33 -5.71
N ASN A 316 29.25 26.38 -5.45
CA ASN A 316 29.06 26.92 -4.10
C ASN A 316 28.38 25.84 -3.23
N THR A 317 28.85 25.71 -1.98
CA THR A 317 28.60 24.53 -1.13
C THR A 317 27.15 24.32 -0.69
N LEU A 318 26.31 25.37 -0.66
CA LEU A 318 24.91 25.25 -0.24
C LEU A 318 23.97 24.84 -1.38
N ASP A 319 24.20 25.37 -2.58
CA ASP A 319 23.43 25.00 -3.78
C ASP A 319 23.71 23.53 -4.16
N GLY A 320 24.94 23.06 -3.96
CA GLY A 320 25.33 21.69 -4.30
C GLY A 320 24.49 20.60 -3.61
N ILE A 321 23.98 20.84 -2.40
CA ILE A 321 23.19 19.84 -1.66
C ILE A 321 21.82 19.65 -2.31
N THR A 322 21.10 20.72 -2.63
CA THR A 322 19.76 20.62 -3.24
C THR A 322 19.83 20.07 -4.66
N HIS A 323 20.85 20.45 -5.43
CA HIS A 323 21.07 19.97 -6.80
C HIS A 323 21.42 18.48 -6.89
N VAL A 324 21.97 17.88 -5.83
CA VAL A 324 22.31 16.44 -5.80
C VAL A 324 21.22 15.63 -5.10
N LEU A 325 20.73 16.07 -3.94
CA LEU A 325 19.80 15.29 -3.13
C LEU A 325 18.41 15.17 -3.75
N LEU A 326 17.89 16.24 -4.38
CA LEU A 326 16.53 16.21 -4.92
C LEU A 326 16.40 15.24 -6.11
N PRO A 327 17.27 15.28 -7.14
CA PRO A 327 17.24 14.30 -8.23
C PRO A 327 17.51 12.89 -7.73
N TRP A 328 18.44 12.71 -6.79
CA TRP A 328 18.70 11.40 -6.19
C TRP A 328 17.47 10.86 -5.46
N PHE A 329 16.78 11.69 -4.68
CA PHE A 329 15.57 11.30 -3.97
C PHE A 329 14.42 10.98 -4.93
N PHE A 330 14.24 11.74 -6.02
CA PHE A 330 13.26 11.39 -7.04
C PHE A 330 13.59 10.08 -7.76
N ASN A 331 14.87 9.86 -8.06
CA ASN A 331 15.32 8.67 -8.76
C ASN A 331 15.21 7.40 -7.91
N ARG A 332 15.48 7.45 -6.59
CA ARG A 332 15.56 6.23 -5.75
C ARG A 332 14.65 6.22 -4.52
N GLY A 333 14.16 7.37 -4.10
CA GLY A 333 13.48 7.53 -2.81
C GLY A 333 11.95 7.65 -2.91
N VAL A 334 11.43 8.34 -3.92
CA VAL A 334 10.00 8.66 -4.02
C VAL A 334 9.15 7.39 -4.19
N HIS A 335 9.48 6.53 -5.16
CA HIS A 335 8.71 5.30 -5.38
C HIS A 335 8.94 4.24 -4.30
N LEU A 336 10.15 4.20 -3.72
CA LEU A 336 10.42 3.46 -2.48
C LEU A 336 9.47 3.88 -1.33
N CYS A 337 9.24 5.19 -1.16
CA CYS A 337 8.29 5.69 -0.16
C CYS A 337 6.85 5.24 -0.48
N TRP A 338 6.49 5.16 -1.76
CA TRP A 338 5.23 4.58 -2.20
C TRP A 338 5.10 3.11 -1.79
N HIS A 339 6.09 2.25 -2.05
CA HIS A 339 6.06 0.83 -1.64
C HIS A 339 5.87 0.67 -0.14
N CYS A 340 6.72 1.33 0.66
CA CYS A 340 6.65 1.29 2.11
C CYS A 340 5.27 1.77 2.63
N SER A 341 4.74 2.87 2.09
CA SER A 341 3.47 3.42 2.56
C SER A 341 2.27 2.59 2.11
N SER A 342 2.25 2.11 0.87
CA SER A 342 1.14 1.32 0.32
C SER A 342 1.09 -0.10 0.89
N ALA A 343 2.24 -0.71 1.19
CA ALA A 343 2.31 -1.99 1.91
C ALA A 343 1.70 -1.87 3.33
N LEU A 344 2.09 -0.81 4.06
CA LEU A 344 1.54 -0.55 5.40
C LEU A 344 0.07 -0.16 5.35
N LEU A 345 -0.35 0.63 4.36
CA LEU A 345 -1.76 0.93 4.07
C LEU A 345 -2.58 -0.36 3.90
N ALA A 346 -2.11 -1.27 3.03
CA ALA A 346 -2.79 -2.54 2.76
C ALA A 346 -2.89 -3.40 4.04
N PHE A 347 -1.82 -3.48 4.81
CA PHE A 347 -1.79 -4.19 6.09
C PHE A 347 -2.78 -3.58 7.10
N LEU A 348 -2.74 -2.27 7.32
CA LEU A 348 -3.65 -1.55 8.23
C LEU A 348 -5.11 -1.65 7.79
N GLY A 349 -5.37 -1.66 6.48
CA GLY A 349 -6.70 -1.91 5.92
C GLY A 349 -7.23 -3.28 6.33
N ILE A 350 -6.42 -4.33 6.21
CA ILE A 350 -6.79 -5.67 6.67
C ILE A 350 -7.02 -5.69 8.19
N GLN A 351 -6.14 -5.06 8.99
CA GLN A 351 -6.30 -4.97 10.44
C GLN A 351 -7.59 -4.25 10.86
N THR A 352 -7.96 -3.17 10.16
CA THR A 352 -9.20 -2.43 10.39
C THR A 352 -10.42 -3.33 10.19
N LEU A 353 -10.44 -4.10 9.09
CA LEU A 353 -11.52 -5.03 8.79
C LEU A 353 -11.56 -6.23 9.73
N LEU A 354 -10.39 -6.70 10.17
CA LEU A 354 -10.27 -7.76 11.17
C LEU A 354 -10.82 -7.32 12.53
N ALA A 355 -10.48 -6.10 12.97
CA ALA A 355 -11.03 -5.48 14.18
C ALA A 355 -12.56 -5.38 14.11
N ALA A 356 -13.07 -4.79 13.03
CA ALA A 356 -14.49 -4.63 12.80
C ALA A 356 -15.23 -5.99 12.81
N LYS A 357 -14.68 -7.00 12.12
CA LYS A 357 -15.30 -8.34 12.08
C LYS A 357 -15.27 -9.03 13.42
N GLY A 358 -14.13 -9.03 14.11
CA GLY A 358 -14.00 -9.70 15.40
C GLY A 358 -14.92 -9.09 16.45
N THR A 359 -15.06 -7.76 16.46
CA THR A 359 -16.03 -7.06 17.33
C THR A 359 -17.47 -7.42 16.97
N GLN A 360 -17.84 -7.48 15.68
CA GLN A 360 -19.18 -7.92 15.26
C GLN A 360 -19.50 -9.37 15.67
N LEU A 361 -18.48 -10.24 15.66
CA LEU A 361 -18.60 -11.65 16.03
C LEU A 361 -18.44 -11.91 17.54
N GLY A 362 -18.09 -10.89 18.32
CA GLY A 362 -17.92 -11.01 19.78
C GLY A 362 -16.65 -11.78 20.18
N TRP A 363 -15.55 -11.64 19.45
CA TRP A 363 -14.27 -12.30 19.76
C TRP A 363 -13.58 -11.81 21.04
N GLY A 364 -14.11 -10.75 21.65
CA GLY A 364 -13.57 -10.12 22.85
C GLY A 364 -13.33 -8.64 22.64
N GLU A 365 -12.60 -8.04 23.57
CA GLU A 365 -12.17 -6.65 23.46
C GLU A 365 -10.99 -6.55 22.49
N ALA A 366 -11.12 -5.73 21.46
CA ALA A 366 -10.05 -5.53 20.49
C ALA A 366 -9.00 -4.57 21.05
N HIS A 367 -7.73 -4.87 20.84
CA HIS A 367 -6.61 -4.03 21.22
C HIS A 367 -5.56 -3.97 20.11
N ILE A 368 -4.92 -2.82 19.98
CA ILE A 368 -3.77 -2.65 19.10
C ILE A 368 -2.50 -3.03 19.86
N ARG A 369 -1.74 -3.97 19.31
CA ARG A 369 -0.41 -4.38 19.76
C ARG A 369 0.61 -4.07 18.67
N TRP A 370 1.90 -4.12 19.01
CA TRP A 370 2.98 -3.91 18.05
C TRP A 370 3.92 -5.10 18.03
N TRP A 371 4.24 -5.61 16.84
CA TRP A 371 5.22 -6.67 16.60
C TRP A 371 5.87 -6.43 15.25
N GLY A 372 6.79 -5.46 15.18
CA GLY A 372 7.33 -4.94 13.92
C GLY A 372 6.34 -4.03 13.18
N ALA A 373 5.05 -4.37 13.17
CA ALA A 373 3.94 -3.54 12.70
C ALA A 373 2.78 -3.52 13.72
N PRO A 374 1.93 -2.47 13.73
CA PRO A 374 0.74 -2.43 14.57
C PRO A 374 -0.32 -3.42 14.08
N TYR A 375 -0.77 -4.31 14.95
CA TYR A 375 -1.79 -5.31 14.64
C TYR A 375 -2.89 -5.38 15.68
N VAL A 376 -4.03 -5.91 15.28
CA VAL A 376 -5.20 -6.09 16.13
C VAL A 376 -5.13 -7.46 16.79
N SER A 377 -5.41 -7.48 18.09
CA SER A 377 -5.52 -8.68 18.92
C SER A 377 -6.80 -8.64 19.74
N PHE A 378 -7.31 -9.79 20.16
CA PHE A 378 -8.51 -9.85 20.99
C PHE A 378 -8.22 -10.43 22.37
N GLN A 379 -8.67 -9.73 23.42
CA GLN A 379 -8.63 -10.26 24.77
C GLN A 379 -9.86 -11.12 25.03
N LYS A 380 -9.66 -12.43 25.22
CA LYS A 380 -10.73 -13.37 25.57
C LYS A 380 -11.36 -13.02 26.92
N ILE A 381 -12.69 -13.06 26.98
CA ILE A 381 -13.45 -12.92 28.22
C ILE A 381 -13.22 -14.19 29.04
N LYS A 382 -12.63 -14.09 30.24
CA LYS A 382 -12.19 -15.23 31.08
C LYS A 382 -13.29 -16.24 31.50
N ASN A 383 -14.55 -16.01 31.14
CA ASN A 383 -15.71 -16.76 31.64
C ASN A 383 -16.61 -17.34 30.53
N GLN A 384 -16.10 -17.48 29.30
CA GLN A 384 -16.72 -18.23 28.20
C GLN A 384 -15.71 -19.24 27.66
#